data_AF-A0A7T5R4K7-F1
#
_entry.id   AF-A0A7T5R4K7-F1
#
_cell.length_a   1.000
_cell.length_b   1.000
_cell.length_c   1.000
_cell.angle_alpha   90.00
_cell.angle_beta   90.00
_cell.angle_gamma   90.00
#
_symmetry.space_group_name_H-M   'P 1'
#
loop_
_entity.id
_entity.type
_entity.pdbx_description
1 polymer ?
#
loop_
_entity_poly.entity_id
_entity_poly.type
_entity_poly.pdbx_seq_one_letter_code
_entity_poly.pdbx_strand_id
1 'polypeptide(L)'
;MQAGSGGDGDYLDGGNGNDLLIGGAGDDTLTGGNGADVFKFLSGANGKDRVTDFDAREGDKIDISDVLEGGYDPLADMISQFAKVEKQGHTYTLSIDADGADNGAHFTAIAVIDSNHHLTLESLIQNGNLIV
;
A
#
# COMPACT_ATOMS: atom_id res chain seq x y z
N MET A 1 12.72 10.43 -2.49
CA MET A 1 11.55 10.66 -1.59
C MET A 1 10.72 11.79 -2.16
N GLN A 2 9.47 11.50 -2.48
CA GLN A 2 8.47 12.46 -2.90
C GLN A 2 7.24 12.32 -2.01
N ALA A 3 6.71 13.45 -1.55
CA ALA A 3 5.51 13.51 -0.74
C ALA A 3 4.54 14.49 -1.38
N GLY A 4 3.26 14.13 -1.41
CA GLY A 4 2.21 15.03 -1.87
C GLY A 4 2.07 16.24 -0.95
N SER A 5 1.43 17.27 -1.50
CA SER A 5 1.20 18.53 -0.80
C SER A 5 -0.02 18.48 0.13
N GLY A 6 -0.88 17.46 -0.03
CA GLY A 6 -2.14 17.29 0.68
C GLY A 6 -3.25 18.13 0.06
N GLY A 7 -4.45 17.56 -0.12
CA GLY A 7 -5.59 18.25 -0.75
C GLY A 7 -6.60 17.30 -1.37
N ASP A 8 -7.11 17.65 -2.57
CA ASP A 8 -8.07 16.83 -3.34
C ASP A 8 -7.39 15.66 -4.08
N GLY A 9 -6.06 15.56 -4.03
CA GLY A 9 -5.22 14.52 -4.67
C GLY A 9 -4.03 15.10 -5.44
N ASP A 10 -2.89 14.42 -5.37
CA ASP A 10 -1.61 14.76 -6.00
C ASP A 10 -1.22 13.70 -7.07
N TYR A 11 -0.36 14.09 -8.02
CA TYR A 11 0.32 13.18 -8.95
C TYR A 11 1.80 13.14 -8.62
N LEU A 12 2.31 11.96 -8.24
CA LEU A 12 3.70 11.73 -7.89
C LEU A 12 4.32 10.73 -8.86
N ASP A 13 5.56 11.01 -9.28
CA ASP A 13 6.35 10.20 -10.19
C ASP A 13 7.80 10.15 -9.65
N GLY A 14 8.24 8.95 -9.22
CA GLY A 14 9.58 8.70 -8.72
C GLY A 14 10.65 8.75 -9.82
N GLY A 15 10.29 8.38 -11.04
CA GLY A 15 11.19 8.42 -12.20
C GLY A 15 12.17 7.26 -12.23
N ASN A 16 13.46 7.53 -11.99
CA ASN A 16 14.50 6.48 -12.01
C ASN A 16 15.18 6.44 -10.66
N GLY A 17 15.39 5.24 -10.12
CA GLY A 17 16.05 5.02 -8.86
C GLY A 17 15.12 4.30 -7.89
N ASN A 18 15.58 4.11 -6.65
CA ASN A 18 14.74 3.54 -5.62
C ASN A 18 14.12 4.68 -4.83
N ASP A 19 12.83 4.90 -5.01
CA ASP A 19 12.11 6.02 -4.45
C ASP A 19 11.19 5.64 -3.29
N LEU A 20 10.81 6.66 -2.53
CA LEU A 20 9.81 6.57 -1.48
C LEU A 20 8.72 7.57 -1.83
N LEU A 21 7.52 7.09 -2.11
CA LEU A 21 6.36 7.87 -2.48
C LEU A 21 5.32 7.83 -1.36
N ILE A 22 4.87 9.02 -0.96
CA ILE A 22 3.84 9.22 0.06
C ILE A 22 2.80 10.18 -0.53
N GLY A 23 1.59 9.69 -0.82
CA GLY A 23 0.52 10.52 -1.36
C GLY A 23 0.13 11.64 -0.38
N GLY A 24 -0.20 11.26 0.85
CA GLY A 24 -0.64 12.20 1.86
C GLY A 24 -2.17 12.19 1.96
N ALA A 25 -2.78 13.37 1.98
CA ALA A 25 -4.24 13.51 2.04
C ALA A 25 -4.81 13.76 0.64
N GLY A 26 -5.88 13.07 0.28
CA GLY A 26 -6.50 13.14 -1.05
C GLY A 26 -6.51 11.78 -1.74
N ASP A 27 -7.14 11.71 -2.92
CA ASP A 27 -7.02 10.53 -3.78
C ASP A 27 -5.78 10.70 -4.68
N ASP A 28 -4.64 10.16 -4.26
CA ASP A 28 -3.36 10.41 -4.95
C ASP A 28 -3.11 9.40 -6.09
N THR A 29 -2.33 9.80 -7.10
CA THR A 29 -1.83 8.92 -8.16
C THR A 29 -0.32 8.81 -8.07
N LEU A 30 0.17 7.59 -7.83
CA LEU A 30 1.58 7.30 -7.54
C LEU A 30 2.16 6.42 -8.65
N THR A 31 3.25 6.88 -9.26
CA THR A 31 4.05 6.16 -10.25
C THR A 31 5.47 6.01 -9.70
N GLY A 32 5.95 4.78 -9.51
CA GLY A 32 7.30 4.52 -9.02
C GLY A 32 8.34 4.84 -10.08
N GLY A 33 8.12 4.33 -11.29
CA GLY A 33 9.07 4.38 -12.39
C GLY A 33 9.99 3.17 -12.40
N ASN A 34 11.26 3.35 -12.75
CA ASN A 34 12.24 2.25 -12.73
C ASN A 34 12.98 2.23 -11.41
N GLY A 35 13.15 1.04 -10.85
CA GLY A 35 13.85 0.79 -9.59
C GLY A 35 12.97 0.11 -8.56
N ALA A 36 13.52 -0.13 -7.37
CA ALA A 36 12.78 -0.77 -6.29
C ALA A 36 12.17 0.31 -5.38
N ASP A 37 10.91 0.63 -5.63
CA ASP A 37 10.22 1.75 -5.01
C ASP A 37 9.45 1.35 -3.74
N VAL A 38 9.13 2.33 -2.90
CA VAL A 38 8.33 2.15 -1.69
C VAL A 38 7.13 3.07 -1.74
N PHE A 39 5.94 2.49 -1.78
CA PHE A 39 4.66 3.19 -1.67
C PHE A 39 4.20 3.10 -0.22
N LYS A 40 4.29 4.22 0.51
CA LYS A 40 3.98 4.29 1.94
C LYS A 40 2.65 4.98 2.18
N PHE A 41 1.77 4.28 2.89
CA PHE A 41 0.46 4.78 3.31
C PHE A 41 0.52 5.24 4.75
N LEU A 42 0.00 6.45 5.01
CA LEU A 42 0.05 7.08 6.33
C LEU A 42 -1.26 6.93 7.09
N SER A 43 -1.17 6.79 8.41
CA SER A 43 -2.34 6.83 9.28
C SER A 43 -2.99 8.22 9.23
N GLY A 44 -4.32 8.26 9.16
CA GLY A 44 -5.08 9.51 9.10
C GLY A 44 -5.07 10.21 7.73
N ALA A 45 -4.37 9.67 6.73
CA ALA A 45 -4.57 10.04 5.33
C ALA A 45 -6.02 9.73 4.92
N ASN A 46 -6.73 10.72 4.40
CA ASN A 46 -8.05 10.51 3.80
C ASN A 46 -7.91 10.29 2.31
N GLY A 47 -8.69 9.38 1.74
CA GLY A 47 -8.70 9.10 0.30
C GLY A 47 -8.32 7.67 -0.01
N LYS A 48 -8.31 7.35 -1.30
CA LYS A 48 -7.94 6.06 -1.84
C LYS A 48 -6.99 6.23 -3.02
N ASP A 49 -5.72 6.05 -2.74
CA ASP A 49 -4.63 6.25 -3.70
C ASP A 49 -4.69 5.24 -4.85
N ARG A 50 -4.03 5.58 -5.95
CA ARG A 50 -3.78 4.69 -7.08
C ARG A 50 -2.29 4.56 -7.33
N VAL A 51 -1.75 3.36 -7.09
CA VAL A 51 -0.41 2.98 -7.55
C VAL A 51 -0.53 2.46 -8.98
N THR A 52 0.26 3.01 -9.90
CA THR A 52 0.02 2.84 -11.35
C THR A 52 0.89 1.79 -12.03
N ASP A 53 1.99 1.37 -11.41
CA ASP A 53 3.04 0.59 -12.08
C ASP A 53 3.72 -0.46 -11.18
N PHE A 54 3.12 -0.84 -10.06
CA PHE A 54 3.74 -1.72 -9.06
C PHE A 54 4.29 -3.03 -9.66
N ASP A 55 5.59 -3.24 -9.53
CA ASP A 55 6.31 -4.44 -9.94
C ASP A 55 7.04 -5.09 -8.76
N ALA A 56 6.38 -6.10 -8.18
CA ALA A 56 6.95 -6.93 -7.11
C ALA A 56 8.29 -7.59 -7.48
N ARG A 57 8.57 -7.82 -8.78
CA ARG A 57 9.81 -8.45 -9.26
C ARG A 57 10.95 -7.45 -9.43
N GLU A 58 10.64 -6.17 -9.63
CA GLU A 58 11.65 -5.11 -9.64
C GLU A 58 12.12 -4.77 -8.21
N GLY A 59 11.27 -5.07 -7.22
CA GLY A 59 11.58 -4.95 -5.80
C GLY A 59 10.68 -3.97 -5.07
N ASP A 60 9.62 -3.50 -5.72
CA ASP A 60 8.67 -2.56 -5.15
C ASP A 60 8.04 -3.06 -3.87
N LYS A 61 7.75 -2.13 -2.97
CA LYS A 61 7.22 -2.42 -1.64
C LYS A 61 6.01 -1.56 -1.32
N ILE A 62 5.09 -2.18 -0.61
CA ILE A 62 3.95 -1.54 0.04
C ILE A 62 4.32 -1.41 1.51
N ASP A 63 4.38 -0.18 2.01
CA ASP A 63 4.60 0.12 3.41
C ASP A 63 3.28 0.54 4.06
N ILE A 64 2.76 -0.32 4.92
CA ILE A 64 1.57 -0.11 5.74
C ILE A 64 1.92 -0.05 7.24
N SER A 65 3.20 0.06 7.61
CA SER A 65 3.61 0.10 9.01
C SER A 65 2.96 1.24 9.80
N ASP A 66 2.75 2.39 9.14
CA ASP A 66 2.16 3.57 9.77
C ASP A 66 0.65 3.40 10.02
N VAL A 67 -0.07 2.81 9.05
CA VAL A 67 -1.53 2.56 9.19
C VAL A 67 -1.85 1.42 10.17
N LEU A 68 -0.87 0.59 10.52
CA LEU A 68 -1.00 -0.49 11.51
C LEU A 68 -0.46 -0.09 12.89
N GLU A 69 0.08 1.13 13.05
CA GLU A 69 0.71 1.56 14.29
C GLU A 69 -0.25 1.46 15.49
N GLY A 70 0.17 0.72 16.53
CA GLY A 70 -0.57 0.59 17.78
C GLY A 70 -1.63 -0.52 17.81
N GLY A 71 -1.95 -1.14 16.67
CA GLY A 71 -2.92 -2.25 16.57
C GLY A 71 -2.30 -3.62 16.29
N TYR A 72 -1.18 -3.67 15.55
CA TYR A 72 -0.59 -4.91 15.05
C TYR A 72 0.64 -5.37 15.86
N ASP A 73 0.62 -6.58 16.40
CA ASP A 73 1.79 -7.29 16.95
C ASP A 73 2.19 -8.46 16.03
N PRO A 74 3.35 -8.41 15.34
CA PRO A 74 3.76 -9.45 14.40
C PRO A 74 4.04 -10.82 15.04
N LEU A 75 4.15 -10.90 16.37
CA LEU A 75 4.35 -12.15 17.11
C LEU A 75 3.03 -12.77 17.60
N ALA A 76 1.96 -11.98 17.73
CA ALA A 76 0.67 -12.42 18.26
C ALA A 76 -0.42 -12.49 17.19
N ASP A 77 -0.33 -11.63 16.17
CA ASP A 77 -1.41 -11.34 15.25
C ASP A 77 -1.17 -11.88 13.85
N MET A 78 -2.28 -12.28 13.20
CA MET A 78 -2.27 -12.66 11.80
C MET A 78 -2.46 -11.42 10.95
N ILE A 79 -1.50 -11.09 10.08
CA ILE A 79 -1.59 -9.94 9.17
C ILE A 79 -2.86 -9.95 8.29
N SER A 80 -3.45 -11.12 8.02
CA SER A 80 -4.72 -11.24 7.30
C SER A 80 -5.93 -10.67 8.05
N GLN A 81 -5.82 -10.39 9.35
CA GLN A 81 -6.84 -9.67 10.12
C GLN A 81 -6.72 -8.15 9.94
N PHE A 82 -5.57 -7.67 9.49
CA PHE A 82 -5.26 -6.23 9.41
C PHE A 82 -5.14 -5.72 7.97
N ALA A 83 -4.70 -6.56 7.05
CA ALA A 83 -4.54 -6.21 5.65
C ALA A 83 -5.23 -7.24 4.75
N LYS A 84 -5.85 -6.76 3.67
CA LYS A 84 -6.49 -7.59 2.66
C LYS A 84 -6.17 -7.06 1.27
N VAL A 85 -5.83 -7.96 0.35
CA VAL A 85 -5.59 -7.66 -1.06
C VAL A 85 -6.57 -8.45 -1.91
N GLU A 86 -7.46 -7.75 -2.61
CA GLU A 86 -8.51 -8.35 -3.44
C GLU A 86 -8.36 -7.92 -4.89
N LYS A 87 -8.32 -8.90 -5.80
CA LYS A 87 -8.26 -8.63 -7.23
C LYS A 87 -9.61 -8.15 -7.75
N GLN A 88 -9.61 -7.04 -8.50
CA GLN A 88 -10.77 -6.53 -9.24
C GLN A 88 -10.38 -6.25 -10.70
N GLY A 89 -10.67 -7.22 -11.59
CA GLY A 89 -10.26 -7.10 -12.99
C GLY A 89 -8.74 -7.15 -13.15
N HIS A 90 -8.14 -6.05 -13.61
CA HIS A 90 -6.69 -5.89 -13.80
C HIS A 90 -5.98 -5.23 -12.61
N THR A 91 -6.73 -4.81 -11.59
CA THR A 91 -6.17 -4.11 -10.43
C THR A 91 -6.35 -4.93 -9.16
N TYR A 92 -5.66 -4.50 -8.11
CA TYR A 92 -5.76 -5.05 -6.76
C TYR A 92 -6.18 -3.94 -5.80
N THR A 93 -7.20 -4.20 -4.98
CA THR A 93 -7.59 -3.29 -3.91
C THR A 93 -6.89 -3.71 -2.64
N LEU A 94 -6.11 -2.80 -2.05
CA LEU A 94 -5.55 -2.93 -0.72
C LEU A 94 -6.51 -2.30 0.28
N SER A 95 -6.92 -3.08 1.27
CA SER A 95 -7.78 -2.64 2.35
C SER A 95 -7.16 -2.94 3.70
N ILE A 96 -7.35 -2.03 4.65
CA ILE A 96 -6.80 -2.10 6.01
C ILE A 96 -7.91 -2.13 7.03
N ASP A 97 -7.74 -2.98 8.04
CA ASP A 97 -8.49 -2.99 9.28
C ASP A 97 -7.49 -2.72 10.42
N ALA A 98 -7.34 -1.45 10.79
CA ALA A 98 -6.21 -1.00 11.61
C ALA A 98 -6.25 -1.52 13.05
N ASP A 99 -7.44 -1.86 13.57
CA ASP A 99 -7.58 -2.41 14.91
C ASP A 99 -7.57 -3.95 14.93
N GLY A 100 -7.68 -4.60 13.76
CA GLY A 100 -7.72 -6.05 13.60
C GLY A 100 -8.89 -6.72 14.35
N ALA A 101 -9.87 -5.95 14.82
CA ALA A 101 -10.94 -6.42 15.66
C ALA A 101 -11.88 -7.36 14.90
N ASP A 102 -12.62 -8.18 15.65
CA ASP A 102 -13.61 -9.11 15.10
C ASP A 102 -13.05 -10.05 14.00
N ASN A 103 -11.74 -10.31 14.03
CA ASN A 103 -10.97 -11.08 13.03
C ASN A 103 -10.91 -10.41 11.65
N GLY A 104 -10.79 -9.09 11.58
CA GLY A 104 -10.72 -8.36 10.31
C GLY A 104 -12.10 -8.15 9.68
N ALA A 105 -13.07 -7.68 10.46
CA ALA A 105 -14.44 -7.50 9.96
C ALA A 105 -14.65 -6.15 9.26
N HIS A 106 -13.76 -5.18 9.46
CA HIS A 106 -13.97 -3.76 9.17
C HIS A 106 -12.91 -3.15 8.23
N PHE A 107 -12.56 -3.90 7.19
CA PHE A 107 -11.65 -3.44 6.15
C PHE A 107 -12.14 -2.17 5.41
N THR A 108 -11.29 -1.16 5.38
CA THR A 108 -11.43 0.05 4.57
C THR A 108 -10.43 0.03 3.42
N ALA A 109 -10.89 0.24 2.18
CA ALA A 109 -9.99 0.32 1.02
C ALA A 109 -9.16 1.60 1.07
N ILE A 110 -7.83 1.46 1.03
CA ILE A 110 -6.89 2.59 1.10
C ILE A 110 -6.16 2.81 -0.23
N ALA A 111 -6.06 1.79 -1.09
CA ALA A 111 -5.39 1.93 -2.37
C ALA A 111 -5.91 0.97 -3.44
N VAL A 112 -5.78 1.38 -4.70
CA VAL A 112 -5.89 0.54 -5.89
C VAL A 112 -4.51 0.43 -6.52
N ILE A 113 -4.07 -0.79 -6.80
CA ILE A 113 -2.75 -1.09 -7.32
C ILE A 113 -2.92 -1.70 -8.71
N ASP A 114 -2.47 -0.98 -9.73
CA ASP A 114 -2.17 -1.54 -11.04
C ASP A 114 -0.86 -2.33 -10.92
N SER A 115 -0.89 -3.61 -11.29
CA SER A 115 0.32 -4.43 -11.32
C SER A 115 0.31 -5.37 -12.52
N ASN A 116 1.49 -5.55 -13.12
CA ASN A 116 1.72 -6.48 -14.22
C ASN A 116 1.82 -7.94 -13.74
N HIS A 117 1.74 -8.17 -12.42
CA HIS A 117 1.89 -9.48 -11.81
C HIS A 117 0.71 -9.86 -10.90
N HIS A 118 0.62 -11.15 -10.59
CA HIS A 118 -0.41 -11.60 -9.65
C HIS A 118 -0.01 -11.22 -8.23
N LEU A 119 -0.81 -10.36 -7.61
CA LEU A 119 -0.62 -9.95 -6.22
C LEU A 119 -1.68 -10.59 -5.32
N THR A 120 -1.20 -11.22 -4.27
CA THR A 120 -1.96 -11.61 -3.08
C THR A 120 -1.22 -11.12 -1.84
N LEU A 121 -1.93 -10.99 -0.72
CA LEU A 121 -1.29 -10.67 0.56
C LEU A 121 -0.16 -11.67 0.87
N GLU A 122 -0.41 -12.97 0.63
CA GLU A 122 0.59 -14.01 0.78
C GLU A 122 1.83 -13.78 -0.08
N SER A 123 1.66 -13.44 -1.37
CA SER A 123 2.79 -13.18 -2.26
C SER A 123 3.62 -11.97 -1.83
N LEU A 124 2.98 -10.91 -1.33
CA LEU A 124 3.68 -9.71 -0.86
C LEU A 124 4.53 -10.02 0.38
N ILE A 125 4.03 -10.86 1.28
CA ILE A 125 4.76 -11.30 2.48
C ILE A 125 5.93 -12.21 2.09
N GLN A 126 5.66 -13.27 1.31
CA GLN A 126 6.68 -14.28 0.97
C GLN A 126 7.84 -13.68 0.18
N ASN A 127 7.55 -12.70 -0.68
CA ASN A 127 8.56 -12.04 -1.51
C ASN A 127 9.22 -10.84 -0.83
N GLY A 128 8.79 -10.45 0.39
CA GLY A 128 9.34 -9.30 1.11
C GLY A 128 8.97 -7.94 0.51
N ASN A 129 7.85 -7.88 -0.22
CA ASN A 129 7.28 -6.67 -0.80
C ASN A 129 6.28 -5.97 0.14
N LEU A 130 5.97 -6.54 1.31
CA LEU A 130 5.15 -5.90 2.34
C LEU A 130 6.01 -5.47 3.52
N ILE A 131 5.85 -4.21 3.94
CA ILE A 131 6.41 -3.66 5.18
C ILE A 131 5.24 -3.38 6.11
N VAL A 132 5.33 -3.92 7.33
CA VAL A 132 4.34 -3.87 8.42
C VAL A 132 5.00 -3.44 9.71
#